data_AF-A0A172WH67-F1
#
_entry.id   AF-A0A172WH67-F1
#
_cell.length_a   1.000
_cell.length_b   1.000
_cell.length_c   1.000
_cell.angle_alpha   90.00
_cell.angle_beta   90.00
_cell.angle_gamma   90.00
#
_symmetry.space_group_name_H-M   'P 1'
#
loop_
_entity.id
_entity.type
_entity.pdbx_description
1 polymer ?
#
loop_
_entity_poly.entity_id
_entity_poly.type
_entity_poly.pdbx_seq_one_letter_code
_entity_poly.pdbx_strand_id
1 'polypeptide(L)'
;MEDILVPKERRDAVVFIGVDRGENVEFVKVYAVSEEVAARTLEEFFNARGLFPSDFFLVDKGVESLKGKGAITTRSETGLSAKLSRLGLRLLSNGVLYTKGLESVYQLTLVSERLLGEFQESEKAKRSELTKLKLLTLGESTLVENLRDADITAYLPKGVKFLREPPVERVAEILAAGETVVVETKDAGKYERLGFSIFIRIPPLSSEEFAEAVSEELGFRVDPGIFERLPPHKRGYSSAKAIARLAKKLRVRTGRNWEELLRLAVRIHLGEV
;
A
#
# COMPACT_ATOMS: atom_id res chain seq x y z
N MET A 1 0.04 36.75 -15.89
CA MET A 1 -0.45 35.36 -16.00
C MET A 1 0.63 34.32 -15.63
N GLU A 2 1.93 34.66 -15.65
CA GLU A 2 3.05 33.78 -15.20
C GLU A 2 3.19 33.61 -13.68
N ASP A 3 2.41 34.36 -12.90
CA ASP A 3 2.63 34.54 -11.46
C ASP A 3 2.26 33.30 -10.62
N ILE A 4 1.40 32.40 -11.12
CA ILE A 4 0.96 31.22 -10.36
C ILE A 4 1.99 30.09 -10.33
N LEU A 5 2.96 30.08 -11.26
CA LEU A 5 4.02 29.06 -11.32
C LEU A 5 5.27 29.44 -10.54
N VAL A 6 5.43 30.73 -10.24
CA VAL A 6 6.62 31.25 -9.55
C VAL A 6 6.50 31.00 -8.05
N PRO A 7 7.50 30.34 -7.42
CA PRO A 7 7.57 30.21 -5.97
C PRO A 7 7.68 31.56 -5.28
N LYS A 8 6.67 31.93 -4.49
CA LYS A 8 6.68 33.17 -3.71
C LYS A 8 5.86 33.08 -2.42
N GLU A 9 5.93 34.12 -1.61
CA GLU A 9 5.03 34.29 -0.47
C GLU A 9 3.61 34.62 -0.97
N ARG A 10 2.62 33.92 -0.42
CA ARG A 10 1.21 34.05 -0.80
C ARG A 10 0.33 34.20 0.44
N ARG A 11 -0.81 34.86 0.26
CA ARG A 11 -1.78 35.15 1.34
C ARG A 11 -3.18 34.64 1.07
N ASP A 12 -3.45 34.28 -0.18
CA ASP A 12 -4.76 33.92 -0.71
C ASP A 12 -4.82 32.42 -1.03
N ALA A 13 -3.81 31.88 -1.72
CA ALA A 13 -3.72 30.45 -2.01
C ALA A 13 -2.29 29.96 -2.26
N VAL A 14 -2.09 28.65 -2.17
CA VAL A 14 -0.86 27.94 -2.57
C VAL A 14 -1.23 26.63 -3.24
N VAL A 15 -0.44 26.25 -4.25
CA VAL A 15 -0.59 25.01 -5.01
C VAL A 15 0.61 24.11 -4.72
N PHE A 16 0.30 22.90 -4.32
CA PHE A 16 1.21 21.78 -4.20
C PHE A 16 1.01 20.83 -5.37
N ILE A 17 2.09 20.28 -5.89
CA ILE A 17 2.05 19.24 -6.92
C ILE A 17 2.93 18.06 -6.54
N GLY A 18 2.49 16.86 -6.91
CA GLY A 18 3.33 15.67 -6.92
C GLY A 18 3.74 15.37 -8.35
N VAL A 19 5.04 15.38 -8.61
CA VAL A 19 5.59 15.10 -9.95
C VAL A 19 6.33 13.78 -9.97
N ASP A 20 6.20 13.02 -11.06
CA ASP A 20 6.94 11.78 -11.25
C ASP A 20 8.39 12.03 -11.72
N ARG A 21 9.11 10.95 -12.08
CA ARG A 21 10.49 11.03 -12.60
C ARG A 21 10.58 11.70 -13.98
N GLY A 22 9.49 11.71 -14.74
CA GLY A 22 9.37 12.37 -16.05
C GLY A 22 8.87 13.81 -15.96
N GLU A 23 8.77 14.37 -14.75
CA GLU A 23 8.22 15.69 -14.47
C GLU A 23 6.71 15.86 -14.80
N ASN A 24 5.99 14.75 -14.98
CA ASN A 24 4.54 14.74 -15.15
C ASN A 24 3.85 15.04 -13.82
N VAL A 25 2.81 15.87 -13.86
CA VAL A 25 2.01 16.20 -12.68
C VAL A 25 0.98 15.10 -12.47
N GLU A 26 1.11 14.34 -11.38
CA GLU A 26 0.21 13.23 -11.05
C GLU A 26 -0.72 13.55 -9.88
N PHE A 27 -0.39 14.61 -9.14
CA PHE A 27 -1.10 15.04 -7.96
C PHE A 27 -1.13 16.57 -7.91
N VAL A 28 -2.27 17.14 -7.57
CA VAL A 28 -2.43 18.58 -7.34
C VAL A 28 -3.21 18.78 -6.04
N LYS A 29 -2.69 19.62 -5.16
CA LYS A 29 -3.40 20.06 -3.97
C LYS A 29 -3.37 21.58 -3.86
N VAL A 30 -4.53 22.19 -3.71
CA VAL A 30 -4.68 23.64 -3.52
C VAL A 30 -5.13 23.89 -2.10
N TYR A 31 -4.46 24.81 -1.43
CA TYR A 31 -4.92 25.42 -0.19
C TYR A 31 -5.28 26.88 -0.44
N ALA A 32 -6.45 27.32 0.01
CA ALA A 32 -6.89 28.69 -0.18
C ALA A 32 -7.75 29.20 0.98
N VAL A 33 -7.92 30.51 1.05
CA VAL A 33 -8.75 31.16 2.08
C VAL A 33 -10.26 30.89 1.91
N SER A 34 -10.72 30.50 0.72
CA SER A 34 -12.11 30.10 0.44
C SER A 34 -12.20 29.11 -0.71
N GLU A 35 -13.38 28.51 -0.90
CA GLU A 35 -13.66 27.59 -2.02
C GLU A 35 -13.53 28.29 -3.37
N GLU A 36 -14.03 29.52 -3.49
CA GLU A 36 -13.97 30.31 -4.73
C GLU A 36 -12.52 30.63 -5.11
N VAL A 37 -11.69 30.97 -4.11
CA VAL A 37 -10.27 31.22 -4.35
C VAL A 37 -9.55 29.93 -4.71
N ALA A 38 -9.89 28.79 -4.10
CA ALA A 38 -9.31 27.49 -4.45
C ALA A 38 -9.62 27.10 -5.90
N ALA A 39 -10.89 27.24 -6.33
CA ALA A 39 -11.32 26.91 -7.68
C ALA A 39 -10.63 27.79 -8.74
N ARG A 40 -10.60 29.11 -8.52
CA ARG A 40 -9.91 30.04 -9.42
C ARG A 40 -8.40 29.75 -9.50
N THR A 41 -7.76 29.49 -8.36
CA THR A 41 -6.33 29.15 -8.30
C THR A 41 -6.04 27.85 -9.06
N LEU A 42 -6.90 26.85 -8.94
CA LEU A 42 -6.77 25.58 -9.65
C LEU A 42 -6.86 25.79 -11.17
N GLU A 43 -7.86 26.54 -11.63
CA GLU A 43 -8.07 26.84 -13.05
C GLU A 43 -6.88 27.61 -13.64
N GLU A 44 -6.42 28.66 -12.95
CA GLU A 44 -5.23 29.43 -13.34
C GLU A 44 -3.99 28.53 -13.43
N PHE A 45 -3.82 27.60 -12.49
CA PHE A 45 -2.69 26.67 -12.48
C PHE A 45 -2.73 25.69 -13.65
N PHE A 46 -3.89 25.10 -13.93
CA PHE A 46 -4.07 24.15 -15.03
C PHE A 46 -3.79 24.82 -16.38
N ASN A 47 -4.35 26.02 -16.59
CA ASN A 47 -4.11 26.82 -17.79
C ASN A 47 -2.62 27.17 -17.94
N ALA A 48 -1.95 27.58 -16.86
CA ALA A 48 -0.53 27.95 -16.90
C ALA A 48 0.41 26.75 -17.15
N ARG A 49 0.05 25.55 -16.69
CA ARG A 49 0.84 24.31 -16.93
C ARG A 49 0.46 23.56 -18.20
N GLY A 50 -0.61 23.98 -18.90
CA GLY A 50 -1.14 23.23 -20.04
C GLY A 50 -1.70 21.87 -19.65
N LEU A 51 -2.27 21.75 -18.44
CA LEU A 51 -2.93 20.53 -17.95
C LEU A 51 -4.42 20.58 -18.29
N PHE A 52 -4.98 19.46 -18.73
CA PHE A 52 -6.42 19.35 -18.99
C PHE A 52 -7.15 18.91 -17.72
N PRO A 53 -8.19 19.65 -17.26
CA PRO A 53 -8.97 19.27 -16.08
C PRO A 53 -9.60 17.88 -16.15
N SER A 54 -9.91 17.38 -17.36
CA SER A 54 -10.49 16.05 -17.60
C SER A 54 -9.59 14.90 -17.17
N ASP A 55 -8.27 15.12 -17.12
CA ASP A 55 -7.28 14.07 -16.87
C ASP A 55 -7.05 13.86 -15.36
N PHE A 56 -7.78 14.63 -14.54
CA PHE A 56 -7.65 14.68 -13.09
C PHE A 56 -8.98 14.44 -12.39
N PHE A 57 -8.95 13.63 -11.34
CA PHE A 57 -10.08 13.31 -10.50
C PHE A 57 -9.98 14.03 -9.16
N LEU A 58 -11.06 14.72 -8.77
CA LEU A 58 -11.18 15.29 -7.44
C LEU A 58 -11.38 14.16 -6.42
N VAL A 59 -10.44 13.98 -5.50
CA VAL A 59 -10.45 12.92 -4.49
C VAL A 59 -10.71 13.41 -3.08
N ASP A 60 -10.48 14.70 -2.83
CA ASP A 60 -10.75 15.31 -1.53
C ASP A 60 -11.06 16.80 -1.70
N LYS A 61 -12.03 17.29 -0.92
CA LYS A 61 -12.36 18.72 -0.81
C LYS A 61 -12.95 19.04 0.56
N GLY A 62 -12.72 20.26 1.03
CA GLY A 62 -13.36 20.77 2.23
C GLY A 62 -12.45 21.66 3.06
N VAL A 63 -12.83 21.85 4.33
CA VAL A 63 -12.15 22.76 5.24
C VAL A 63 -11.12 22.00 6.09
N GLU A 64 -9.86 22.44 6.07
CA GLU A 64 -8.78 21.90 6.89
C GLU A 64 -8.44 22.89 8.03
N SER A 65 -8.30 22.38 9.26
CA SER A 65 -7.94 23.21 10.42
C SER A 65 -6.46 23.60 10.40
N LEU A 66 -6.17 24.85 10.74
CA LEU A 66 -4.82 25.38 10.85
C LEU A 66 -4.20 25.26 12.25
N LYS A 67 -4.82 24.49 13.17
CA LYS A 67 -4.31 24.34 14.54
C LYS A 67 -2.84 23.88 14.53
N GLY A 68 -1.97 24.74 15.05
CA GLY A 68 -0.52 24.51 15.12
C GLY A 68 0.28 24.82 13.85
N LYS A 69 -0.35 25.35 12.79
CA LYS A 69 0.31 25.72 11.52
C LYS A 69 0.35 27.24 11.35
N GLY A 70 1.52 27.85 11.52
CA GLY A 70 1.74 29.29 11.27
C GLY A 70 1.91 29.67 9.78
N ALA A 71 2.19 28.67 8.95
CA ALA A 71 2.21 28.77 7.49
C ALA A 71 2.04 27.37 6.89
N ILE A 72 1.50 27.30 5.67
CA ILE A 72 1.45 26.07 4.88
C ILE A 72 2.59 26.08 3.86
N THR A 73 3.47 25.08 3.97
CA THR A 73 4.69 24.89 3.18
C THR A 73 4.92 23.41 2.92
N THR A 74 5.82 23.07 2.01
CA THR A 74 6.26 21.67 1.83
C THR A 74 6.87 21.08 3.11
N ARG A 75 7.44 21.92 3.98
CA ARG A 75 7.99 21.53 5.28
C ARG A 75 6.93 21.30 6.35
N SER A 76 5.80 22.02 6.32
CA SER A 76 4.68 21.75 7.23
C SER A 76 3.87 20.54 6.78
N GLU A 77 3.88 20.25 5.47
CA GLU A 77 3.19 19.12 4.84
C GLU A 77 4.08 17.86 4.78
N THR A 78 4.76 17.54 5.88
CA THR A 78 5.64 16.35 5.96
C THR A 78 4.89 15.05 5.69
N GLY A 79 3.66 14.93 6.20
CA GLY A 79 2.80 13.76 5.97
C GLY A 79 2.42 13.58 4.50
N LEU A 80 2.09 14.67 3.81
CA LEU A 80 1.79 14.65 2.37
C LEU A 80 3.04 14.31 1.55
N SER A 81 4.17 14.94 1.86
CA SER A 81 5.46 14.67 1.23
C SER A 81 5.85 13.20 1.35
N ALA A 82 5.71 12.62 2.55
CA ALA A 82 5.98 11.21 2.79
C ALA A 82 5.04 10.28 2.01
N LYS A 83 3.73 10.60 1.95
CA LYS A 83 2.75 9.82 1.17
C LYS A 83 3.09 9.83 -0.32
N LEU A 84 3.34 11.00 -0.90
CA LEU A 84 3.67 11.14 -2.31
C LEU A 84 5.01 10.48 -2.65
N SER A 85 6.00 10.59 -1.77
CA SER A 85 7.29 9.92 -1.97
C SER A 85 7.19 8.39 -2.03
N ARG A 86 6.20 7.79 -1.34
CA ARG A 86 5.92 6.34 -1.44
C ARG A 86 5.39 5.95 -2.82
N LEU A 87 4.73 6.87 -3.51
CA LEU A 87 4.22 6.71 -4.86
C LEU A 87 5.26 7.10 -5.92
N GLY A 88 6.52 7.32 -5.52
CA GLY A 88 7.57 7.79 -6.42
C GLY A 88 7.42 9.24 -6.86
N LEU A 89 6.52 10.00 -6.23
CA LEU A 89 6.25 11.40 -6.57
C LEU A 89 7.04 12.35 -5.67
N ARG A 90 7.59 13.40 -6.28
CA ARG A 90 8.24 14.51 -5.58
C ARG A 90 7.24 15.63 -5.34
N LEU A 91 7.05 16.01 -4.07
CA LEU A 91 6.22 17.15 -3.71
C LEU A 91 6.94 18.48 -4.01
N LEU A 92 6.30 19.33 -4.80
CA LEU A 92 6.70 20.70 -5.10
C LEU A 92 5.58 21.66 -4.70
N SER A 93 5.91 22.94 -4.54
CA SER A 93 4.94 24.00 -4.23
C SER A 93 5.26 25.26 -5.02
N ASN A 94 4.23 26.02 -5.39
CA ASN A 94 4.37 27.35 -5.97
C ASN A 94 4.54 28.47 -4.91
N GLY A 95 4.78 28.12 -3.65
CA GLY A 95 5.03 29.11 -2.62
C GLY A 95 4.83 28.67 -1.18
N VAL A 96 4.70 29.69 -0.34
CA VAL A 96 4.39 29.58 1.10
C VAL A 96 3.09 30.35 1.34
N LEU A 97 2.07 29.68 1.89
CA LEU A 97 0.84 30.36 2.30
C LEU A 97 0.94 30.76 3.77
N TYR A 98 0.97 32.06 4.04
CA TYR A 98 0.92 32.57 5.40
C TYR A 98 -0.52 32.56 5.92
N THR A 99 -0.73 31.95 7.08
CA THR A 99 -2.05 31.67 7.64
C THR A 99 -2.42 32.58 8.82
N LYS A 100 -1.70 33.70 8.99
CA LYS A 100 -1.83 34.56 10.16
C LYS A 100 -3.25 35.15 10.26
N GLY A 101 -3.99 34.73 11.29
CA GLY A 101 -5.37 35.17 11.57
C GLY A 101 -6.46 34.26 11.00
N LEU A 102 -6.10 33.14 10.37
CA LEU A 102 -7.05 32.15 9.85
C LEU A 102 -7.10 30.93 10.78
N GLU A 103 -8.30 30.46 11.10
CA GLU A 103 -8.51 29.22 11.89
C GLU A 103 -8.52 27.97 11.01
N SER A 104 -8.87 28.13 9.75
CA SER A 104 -9.00 27.08 8.75
C SER A 104 -8.71 27.61 7.34
N VAL A 105 -8.48 26.68 6.41
CA VAL A 105 -8.36 26.92 4.97
C VAL A 105 -9.23 25.95 4.21
N TYR A 106 -9.64 26.32 3.00
CA TYR A 106 -10.26 25.39 2.08
C TYR A 106 -9.17 24.61 1.32
N GLN A 107 -9.41 23.33 1.08
CA GLN A 107 -8.55 22.48 0.28
C GLN A 107 -9.29 21.82 -0.88
N LEU A 108 -8.55 21.64 -1.98
CA LEU A 108 -8.92 20.78 -3.10
C LEU A 108 -7.75 19.84 -3.38
N THR A 109 -8.02 18.54 -3.54
CA THR A 109 -7.01 17.55 -3.91
C THR A 109 -7.46 16.77 -5.13
N LEU A 110 -6.61 16.75 -6.14
CA LEU A 110 -6.81 16.07 -7.40
C LEU A 110 -5.66 15.09 -7.68
N VAL A 111 -5.99 13.99 -8.32
CA VAL A 111 -5.02 12.98 -8.79
C VAL A 111 -5.25 12.70 -10.27
N SER A 112 -4.19 12.43 -11.01
CA SER A 112 -4.30 12.03 -12.41
C SER A 112 -5.05 10.69 -12.54
N GLU A 113 -5.63 10.43 -13.72
CA GLU A 113 -6.20 9.11 -14.06
C GLU A 113 -5.20 7.97 -13.83
N ARG A 114 -3.94 8.20 -14.24
CA ARG A 114 -2.86 7.22 -14.09
C ARG A 114 -2.59 6.87 -12.63
N LEU A 115 -2.42 7.89 -11.78
CA LEU A 115 -2.17 7.68 -10.36
C LEU A 115 -3.38 7.02 -9.67
N LEU A 116 -4.60 7.37 -10.09
CA LEU A 116 -5.83 6.72 -9.61
C LEU A 116 -5.86 5.23 -9.98
N GLY A 117 -5.38 4.86 -11.17
CA GLY A 117 -5.25 3.47 -11.60
C GLY A 117 -4.37 2.64 -10.66
N GLU A 118 -3.21 3.18 -10.25
CA GLU A 118 -2.30 2.52 -9.29
C GLU A 118 -2.92 2.33 -7.89
N PHE A 119 -3.72 3.31 -7.43
CA PHE A 119 -4.50 3.18 -6.20
C PHE A 119 -5.59 2.11 -6.30
N GLN A 120 -6.25 2.00 -7.46
CA GLN A 120 -7.32 1.03 -7.66
C GLN A 120 -6.80 -0.41 -7.68
N GLU A 121 -5.59 -0.70 -8.15
CA GLU A 121 -5.05 -2.07 -8.15
C GLU A 121 -4.67 -2.56 -6.74
N SER A 122 -4.05 -1.69 -5.93
CA SER A 122 -3.63 -2.02 -4.56
C SER A 122 -4.80 -2.10 -3.58
N GLU A 123 -5.81 -1.23 -3.70
CA GLU A 123 -7.05 -1.33 -2.92
C GLU A 123 -8.01 -2.41 -3.42
N LYS A 124 -8.13 -2.65 -4.74
CA LYS A 124 -8.95 -3.78 -5.25
C LYS A 124 -8.41 -5.11 -4.77
N ALA A 125 -7.10 -5.31 -4.67
CA ALA A 125 -6.53 -6.55 -4.16
C ALA A 125 -6.96 -6.80 -2.70
N LYS A 126 -6.76 -5.83 -1.81
CA LYS A 126 -7.14 -5.94 -0.38
C LYS A 126 -8.66 -6.00 -0.17
N ARG A 127 -9.43 -5.21 -0.92
CA ARG A 127 -10.91 -5.18 -0.84
C ARG A 127 -11.54 -6.43 -1.48
N SER A 128 -10.97 -6.96 -2.57
CA SER A 128 -11.36 -8.25 -3.14
C SER A 128 -11.01 -9.41 -2.21
N GLU A 129 -9.86 -9.38 -1.52
CA GLU A 129 -9.48 -10.40 -0.54
C GLU A 129 -10.46 -10.42 0.63
N LEU A 130 -10.78 -9.26 1.21
CA LEU A 130 -11.79 -9.13 2.27
C LEU A 130 -13.17 -9.61 1.81
N THR A 131 -13.57 -9.34 0.56
CA THR A 131 -14.83 -9.86 -0.01
C THR A 131 -14.77 -11.37 -0.23
N LYS A 132 -13.64 -11.94 -0.65
CA LYS A 132 -13.47 -13.39 -0.80
C LYS A 132 -13.45 -14.12 0.54
N LEU A 133 -12.82 -13.56 1.57
CA LEU A 133 -12.80 -14.14 2.92
C LEU A 133 -14.19 -14.16 3.57
N LYS A 134 -15.10 -13.25 3.20
CA LYS A 134 -16.51 -13.34 3.61
C LYS A 134 -17.21 -14.60 3.07
N LEU A 135 -16.71 -15.24 2.02
CA LEU A 135 -17.28 -16.52 1.56
C LEU A 135 -17.11 -17.63 2.61
N LEU A 136 -16.13 -17.52 3.50
CA LEU A 136 -15.96 -18.47 4.61
C LEU A 136 -17.18 -18.49 5.53
N THR A 137 -17.93 -17.39 5.64
CA THR A 137 -19.11 -17.32 6.53
C THR A 137 -20.30 -18.12 6.01
N LEU A 138 -20.25 -18.63 4.78
CA LEU A 138 -21.31 -19.45 4.20
C LEU A 138 -21.41 -20.83 4.84
N GLY A 139 -20.40 -21.28 5.58
CA GLY A 139 -20.42 -22.57 6.28
C GLY A 139 -20.21 -23.78 5.37
N GLU A 140 -19.70 -23.55 4.17
CA GLU A 140 -19.39 -24.56 3.16
C GLU A 140 -17.93 -25.04 3.27
N SER A 141 -17.67 -26.27 2.82
CA SER A 141 -16.30 -26.79 2.74
C SER A 141 -15.45 -25.93 1.81
N THR A 142 -14.38 -25.35 2.35
CA THR A 142 -13.59 -24.32 1.67
C THR A 142 -12.11 -24.67 1.65
N LEU A 143 -11.49 -24.59 0.47
CA LEU A 143 -10.04 -24.62 0.31
C LEU A 143 -9.49 -23.19 0.20
N VAL A 144 -8.55 -22.84 1.08
CA VAL A 144 -7.89 -21.54 1.11
C VAL A 144 -6.41 -21.73 0.76
N GLU A 145 -6.01 -21.25 -0.42
CA GLU A 145 -4.60 -21.09 -0.77
C GLU A 145 -4.08 -19.77 -0.19
N ASN A 146 -3.33 -19.84 0.92
CA ASN A 146 -2.81 -18.67 1.61
C ASN A 146 -1.30 -18.49 1.41
N LEU A 147 -0.93 -17.86 0.30
CA LEU A 147 0.47 -17.60 -0.02
C LEU A 147 1.07 -16.44 0.81
N ARG A 148 0.22 -15.66 1.47
CA ARG A 148 0.58 -14.46 2.25
C ARG A 148 0.88 -14.75 3.72
N ASP A 149 0.43 -15.89 4.24
CA ASP A 149 0.31 -16.15 5.69
C ASP A 149 -0.65 -15.17 6.38
N ALA A 150 -1.70 -14.72 5.68
CA ALA A 150 -2.72 -13.85 6.27
C ALA A 150 -3.50 -14.56 7.38
N ASP A 151 -3.84 -13.87 8.47
CA ASP A 151 -4.69 -14.47 9.50
C ASP A 151 -6.16 -14.49 9.05
N ILE A 152 -6.66 -15.69 8.74
CA ILE A 152 -8.05 -15.90 8.30
C ILE A 152 -9.00 -16.29 9.45
N THR A 153 -8.48 -16.47 10.67
CA THR A 153 -9.25 -17.04 11.79
C THR A 153 -10.48 -16.20 12.15
N ALA A 154 -10.40 -14.88 11.99
CA ALA A 154 -11.51 -13.95 12.23
C ALA A 154 -12.72 -14.16 11.29
N TYR A 155 -12.53 -14.86 10.17
CA TYR A 155 -13.56 -15.11 9.15
C TYR A 155 -14.13 -16.53 9.21
N LEU A 156 -13.59 -17.39 10.08
CA LEU A 156 -14.04 -18.77 10.21
C LEU A 156 -15.42 -18.83 10.90
N PRO A 157 -16.37 -19.64 10.38
CA PRO A 157 -17.59 -19.94 11.10
C PRO A 157 -17.32 -20.55 12.47
N LYS A 158 -18.20 -20.27 13.44
CA LYS A 158 -18.10 -20.89 14.76
C LYS A 158 -18.26 -22.41 14.65
N GLY A 159 -17.32 -23.16 15.24
CA GLY A 159 -17.37 -24.62 15.30
C GLY A 159 -16.91 -25.34 14.02
N VAL A 160 -16.45 -24.63 12.99
CA VAL A 160 -15.93 -25.25 11.77
C VAL A 160 -14.64 -26.03 12.06
N LYS A 161 -14.47 -27.20 11.43
CA LYS A 161 -13.18 -27.90 11.44
C LYS A 161 -12.20 -27.12 10.57
N PHE A 162 -11.23 -26.46 11.21
CA PHE A 162 -10.18 -25.72 10.53
C PHE A 162 -8.85 -26.48 10.59
N LEU A 163 -8.26 -26.76 9.42
CA LEU A 163 -7.02 -27.53 9.30
C LEU A 163 -5.99 -26.76 8.48
N ARG A 164 -4.75 -26.68 8.98
CA ARG A 164 -3.60 -26.08 8.29
C ARG A 164 -2.68 -27.16 7.77
N GLU A 165 -2.40 -27.13 6.48
CA GLU A 165 -1.57 -28.11 5.78
C GLU A 165 -1.90 -29.60 6.12
N PRO A 166 -3.18 -30.02 6.18
CA PRO A 166 -3.51 -31.41 6.49
C PRO A 166 -3.06 -32.38 5.38
N PRO A 167 -2.81 -33.66 5.69
CA PRO A 167 -2.71 -34.71 4.67
C PRO A 167 -3.98 -34.78 3.81
N VAL A 168 -3.84 -35.10 2.53
CA VAL A 168 -4.96 -35.15 1.57
C VAL A 168 -6.00 -36.19 2.00
N GLU A 169 -5.54 -37.32 2.50
CA GLU A 169 -6.35 -38.45 2.96
C GLU A 169 -7.28 -38.03 4.10
N ARG A 170 -6.75 -37.28 5.06
CA ARG A 170 -7.54 -36.76 6.19
C ARG A 170 -8.65 -35.82 5.74
N VAL A 171 -8.39 -34.99 4.73
CA VAL A 171 -9.41 -34.09 4.19
C VAL A 171 -10.47 -34.88 3.43
N ALA A 172 -10.05 -35.89 2.65
CA ALA A 172 -10.96 -36.77 1.93
C ALA A 172 -11.92 -37.51 2.86
N GLU A 173 -11.43 -38.02 4.00
CA GLU A 173 -12.26 -38.66 5.03
C GLU A 173 -13.34 -37.73 5.59
N ILE A 174 -12.98 -36.48 5.91
CA ILE A 174 -13.90 -35.48 6.47
C ILE A 174 -14.99 -35.11 5.45
N LEU A 175 -14.60 -34.88 4.19
CA LEU A 175 -15.53 -34.58 3.11
C LEU A 175 -16.46 -35.76 2.80
N ALA A 176 -15.94 -37.00 2.82
CA ALA A 176 -16.73 -38.21 2.61
C ALA A 176 -17.73 -38.46 3.74
N ALA A 177 -17.42 -38.03 4.96
CA ALA A 177 -18.35 -38.05 6.10
C ALA A 177 -19.44 -36.96 6.03
N GLY A 178 -19.42 -36.09 5.02
CA GLY A 178 -20.38 -34.99 4.86
C GLY A 178 -20.14 -33.84 5.82
N GLU A 179 -18.96 -33.75 6.42
CA GLU A 179 -18.62 -32.71 7.38
C GLU A 179 -18.03 -31.46 6.70
N THR A 180 -18.35 -30.28 7.22
CA THR A 180 -17.76 -29.01 6.76
C THR A 180 -16.34 -28.85 7.27
N VAL A 181 -15.41 -28.55 6.35
CA VAL A 181 -14.01 -28.28 6.68
C VAL A 181 -13.47 -27.06 5.94
N VAL A 182 -12.70 -26.24 6.64
CA VAL A 182 -11.87 -25.20 6.03
C VAL A 182 -10.43 -25.66 6.07
N VAL A 183 -9.82 -25.78 4.88
CA VAL A 183 -8.42 -26.18 4.73
C VAL A 183 -7.62 -24.98 4.29
N GLU A 184 -6.57 -24.65 5.03
CA GLU A 184 -5.57 -23.65 4.66
C GLU A 184 -4.29 -24.34 4.19
N THR A 185 -3.77 -23.93 3.03
CA THR A 185 -2.53 -24.48 2.46
C THR A 185 -1.80 -23.45 1.60
N LYS A 186 -0.51 -23.67 1.33
CA LYS A 186 0.27 -22.97 0.31
C LYS A 186 0.29 -23.66 -1.05
N ASP A 187 -0.23 -24.88 -1.13
CA ASP A 187 -0.26 -25.68 -2.34
C ASP A 187 -1.68 -26.26 -2.51
N ALA A 188 -2.56 -25.51 -3.19
CA ALA A 188 -3.91 -25.98 -3.44
C ALA A 188 -3.95 -27.16 -4.41
N GLY A 189 -2.91 -27.34 -5.24
CA GLY A 189 -2.81 -28.38 -6.27
C GLY A 189 -3.01 -29.79 -5.72
N LYS A 190 -2.48 -30.07 -4.51
CA LYS A 190 -2.61 -31.38 -3.87
C LYS A 190 -4.06 -31.77 -3.52
N TYR A 191 -4.99 -30.83 -3.48
CA TYR A 191 -6.40 -31.08 -3.16
C TYR A 191 -7.35 -30.92 -4.36
N GLU A 192 -6.85 -30.71 -5.58
CA GLU A 192 -7.69 -30.48 -6.78
C GLU A 192 -8.74 -31.56 -7.03
N ARG A 193 -8.47 -32.79 -6.58
CA ARG A 193 -9.38 -33.94 -6.74
C ARG A 193 -10.44 -34.05 -5.64
N LEU A 194 -10.42 -33.16 -4.65
CA LEU A 194 -11.38 -33.14 -3.54
C LEU A 194 -12.53 -32.17 -3.84
N GLY A 195 -13.75 -32.57 -3.47
CA GLY A 195 -14.98 -31.83 -3.74
C GLY A 195 -15.21 -30.65 -2.81
N PHE A 196 -14.34 -29.63 -2.83
CA PHE A 196 -14.59 -28.38 -2.13
C PHE A 196 -15.62 -27.52 -2.87
N SER A 197 -16.55 -26.92 -2.12
CA SER A 197 -17.58 -26.03 -2.68
C SER A 197 -17.01 -24.63 -2.98
N ILE A 198 -15.99 -24.20 -2.22
CA ILE A 198 -15.42 -22.85 -2.31
C ILE A 198 -13.90 -22.94 -2.40
N PHE A 199 -13.33 -22.15 -3.31
CA PHE A 199 -11.88 -21.97 -3.45
C PHE A 199 -11.52 -20.50 -3.26
N ILE A 200 -10.69 -20.20 -2.27
CA ILE A 200 -10.18 -18.86 -1.99
C ILE A 200 -8.68 -18.85 -2.21
N ARG A 201 -8.20 -17.91 -3.02
CA ARG A 201 -6.77 -17.67 -3.22
C ARG A 201 -6.39 -16.31 -2.65
N ILE A 202 -5.48 -16.33 -1.68
CA ILE A 202 -4.82 -15.15 -1.12
C ILE A 202 -3.44 -15.06 -1.77
N PRO A 203 -3.21 -14.06 -2.63
CA PRO A 203 -1.96 -13.90 -3.35
C PRO A 203 -0.81 -13.61 -2.37
N PRO A 204 0.44 -13.90 -2.77
CA PRO A 204 1.60 -13.56 -1.95
C PRO A 204 1.82 -12.06 -1.89
N LEU A 205 2.67 -11.62 -0.98
CA LEU A 205 3.12 -10.23 -0.91
C LEU A 205 3.84 -9.84 -2.22
N SER A 206 3.57 -8.62 -2.67
CA SER A 206 4.42 -7.93 -3.64
C SER A 206 5.83 -7.71 -3.07
N SER A 207 6.80 -7.38 -3.92
CA SER A 207 8.18 -7.11 -3.45
C SER A 207 8.22 -5.91 -2.51
N GLU A 208 7.37 -4.93 -2.76
CA GLU A 208 7.16 -3.73 -1.96
C GLU A 208 6.60 -4.09 -0.59
N GLU A 209 5.47 -4.80 -0.54
CA GLU A 209 4.84 -5.20 0.72
C GLU A 209 5.74 -6.15 1.54
N PHE A 210 6.51 -7.01 0.86
CA PHE A 210 7.48 -7.86 1.51
C PHE A 210 8.62 -7.05 2.13
N ALA A 211 9.15 -6.06 1.40
CA ALA A 211 10.19 -5.17 1.90
C ALA A 211 9.70 -4.32 3.07
N GLU A 212 8.45 -3.85 3.03
CA GLU A 212 7.81 -3.17 4.15
C GLU A 212 7.74 -4.07 5.38
N ALA A 213 7.26 -5.31 5.25
CA ALA A 213 7.20 -6.27 6.36
C ALA A 213 8.59 -6.57 6.96
N VAL A 214 9.64 -6.67 6.13
CA VAL A 214 11.02 -6.81 6.62
C VAL A 214 11.51 -5.52 7.29
N SER A 215 11.17 -4.36 6.72
CA SER A 215 11.56 -3.04 7.26
C SER A 215 11.00 -2.81 8.66
N GLU A 216 9.73 -3.16 8.87
CA GLU A 216 9.07 -3.10 10.18
C GLU A 216 9.84 -3.93 11.21
N GLU A 217 10.24 -5.15 10.86
CA GLU A 217 10.97 -6.00 11.81
C GLU A 217 12.40 -5.54 12.06
N LEU A 218 13.03 -4.86 11.10
CA LEU A 218 14.41 -4.38 11.25
C LEU A 218 14.50 -2.97 11.85
N GLY A 219 13.42 -2.19 11.80
CA GLY A 219 13.38 -0.80 12.27
C GLY A 219 14.05 0.20 11.31
N PHE A 220 14.29 -0.18 10.05
CA PHE A 220 14.82 0.71 9.02
C PHE A 220 14.30 0.30 7.64
N ARG A 221 14.33 1.22 6.68
CA ARG A 221 13.81 0.99 5.32
C ARG A 221 14.72 0.05 4.53
N VAL A 222 14.12 -0.99 3.97
CA VAL A 222 14.76 -1.95 3.08
C VAL A 222 14.33 -1.70 1.63
N ASP A 223 15.27 -1.83 0.70
CA ASP A 223 15.01 -1.73 -0.73
C ASP A 223 14.25 -2.97 -1.26
N PRO A 224 13.08 -2.81 -1.93
CA PRO A 224 12.36 -3.91 -2.56
C PRO A 224 13.18 -4.71 -3.57
N GLY A 225 14.14 -4.09 -4.24
CA GLY A 225 15.00 -4.72 -5.25
C GLY A 225 15.77 -5.95 -4.72
N ILE A 226 16.01 -6.02 -3.42
CA ILE A 226 16.68 -7.16 -2.76
C ILE A 226 15.85 -8.45 -2.88
N PHE A 227 14.53 -8.34 -3.02
CA PHE A 227 13.60 -9.46 -2.96
C PHE A 227 13.04 -9.87 -4.33
N GLU A 228 13.48 -9.27 -5.43
CA GLU A 228 13.01 -9.61 -6.78
C GLU A 228 13.22 -11.10 -7.13
N ARG A 229 14.26 -11.71 -6.56
CA ARG A 229 14.57 -13.14 -6.76
C ARG A 229 13.75 -14.09 -5.87
N LEU A 230 12.97 -13.58 -4.93
CA LEU A 230 12.12 -14.44 -4.09
C LEU A 230 10.90 -14.92 -4.89
N PRO A 231 10.71 -16.24 -5.02
CA PRO A 231 9.55 -16.74 -5.74
C PRO A 231 8.27 -16.41 -4.97
N PRO A 232 7.12 -16.26 -5.67
CA PRO A 232 5.86 -15.86 -5.06
C PRO A 232 5.45 -16.69 -3.83
N HIS A 233 5.60 -18.02 -3.87
CA HIS A 233 5.25 -18.91 -2.75
C HIS A 233 6.13 -18.73 -1.48
N LYS A 234 7.25 -18.01 -1.57
CA LYS A 234 8.10 -17.64 -0.43
C LYS A 234 7.88 -16.19 0.04
N ARG A 235 7.02 -15.41 -0.63
CA ARG A 235 6.73 -14.00 -0.27
C ARG A 235 5.52 -13.89 0.67
N GLY A 236 5.62 -14.50 1.86
CA GLY A 236 4.64 -14.38 2.93
C GLY A 236 5.18 -13.64 4.16
N TYR A 237 4.29 -13.21 5.07
CA TYR A 237 4.69 -12.51 6.30
C TYR A 237 5.62 -13.36 7.17
N SER A 238 5.44 -14.68 7.21
CA SER A 238 6.30 -15.58 7.98
C SER A 238 7.74 -15.59 7.43
N SER A 239 7.89 -15.60 6.11
CA SER A 239 9.18 -15.53 5.42
C SER A 239 9.86 -14.18 5.65
N ALA A 240 9.13 -13.07 5.59
CA ALA A 240 9.66 -11.74 5.87
C ALA A 240 10.28 -11.69 7.28
N LYS A 241 9.56 -12.20 8.29
CA LYS A 241 10.06 -12.32 9.67
C LYS A 241 11.28 -13.22 9.78
N ALA A 242 11.29 -14.36 9.09
CA ALA A 242 12.42 -15.29 9.10
C ALA A 242 13.69 -14.65 8.51
N ILE A 243 13.57 -13.98 7.37
CA ILE A 243 14.68 -13.29 6.71
C ILE A 243 15.21 -12.15 7.59
N ALA A 244 14.32 -11.32 8.15
CA ALA A 244 14.71 -10.24 9.06
C ALA A 244 15.49 -10.76 10.28
N ARG A 245 15.00 -11.84 10.91
CA ARG A 245 15.68 -12.48 12.05
C ARG A 245 17.04 -13.06 11.66
N LEU A 246 17.14 -13.68 10.49
CA LEU A 246 18.40 -14.23 9.98
C LEU A 246 19.42 -13.11 9.74
N ALA A 247 19.01 -12.02 9.07
CA ALA A 247 19.85 -10.86 8.83
C ALA A 247 20.37 -10.24 10.15
N LYS A 248 19.50 -10.11 11.18
CA LYS A 248 19.91 -9.67 12.52
C LYS A 248 21.00 -10.57 13.13
N LYS A 249 20.83 -11.89 13.05
CA LYS A 249 21.83 -12.85 13.55
C LYS A 249 23.16 -12.75 12.80
N LEU A 250 23.12 -12.57 11.48
CA LEU A 250 24.32 -12.40 10.66
C LEU A 250 25.04 -11.08 10.97
N ARG A 251 24.30 -10.01 11.25
CA ARG A 251 24.85 -8.71 11.63
C ARG A 251 25.68 -8.78 12.90
N VAL A 252 25.15 -9.46 13.93
CA VAL A 252 25.85 -9.65 15.21
C VAL A 252 27.16 -10.41 15.04
N ARG A 253 27.22 -11.38 14.12
CA ARG A 253 28.42 -12.22 13.91
C ARG A 253 29.48 -11.61 13.01
N THR A 254 29.09 -10.81 12.02
CA THR A 254 29.99 -10.40 10.93
C THR A 254 30.27 -8.91 10.86
N GLY A 255 29.41 -8.06 11.44
CA GLY A 255 29.56 -6.61 11.36
C GLY A 255 29.43 -6.01 9.96
N ARG A 256 28.94 -6.77 8.95
CA ARG A 256 28.76 -6.31 7.56
C ARG A 256 27.52 -5.48 7.34
N ASN A 257 27.48 -4.67 6.27
CA ASN A 257 26.35 -3.78 5.99
C ASN A 257 25.02 -4.56 5.81
N TRP A 258 23.89 -3.89 6.03
CA TRP A 258 22.58 -4.53 6.03
C TRP A 258 22.15 -5.07 4.68
N GLU A 259 22.53 -4.41 3.59
CA GLU A 259 22.17 -4.82 2.24
C GLU A 259 22.82 -6.16 1.87
N GLU A 260 24.12 -6.31 2.09
CA GLU A 260 24.85 -7.56 1.90
C GLU A 260 24.28 -8.69 2.75
N LEU A 261 23.96 -8.38 4.01
CA LEU A 261 23.41 -9.36 4.94
C LEU A 261 22.01 -9.81 4.57
N LEU A 262 21.19 -8.90 4.04
CA LEU A 262 19.85 -9.22 3.54
C LEU A 262 19.92 -10.05 2.27
N ARG A 263 20.78 -9.70 1.30
CA ARG A 263 21.02 -10.53 0.12
C ARG A 263 21.52 -11.92 0.50
N LEU A 264 22.42 -12.01 1.47
CA LEU A 264 22.89 -13.30 2.01
C LEU A 264 21.77 -14.07 2.72
N ALA A 265 20.96 -13.41 3.53
CA ALA A 265 19.82 -14.02 4.21
C ALA A 265 18.79 -14.57 3.22
N VAL A 266 18.51 -13.84 2.13
CA VAL A 266 17.67 -14.30 1.03
C VAL A 266 18.26 -15.56 0.39
N ARG A 267 19.55 -15.56 0.03
CA ARG A 267 20.21 -16.75 -0.54
C ARG A 267 20.15 -17.97 0.37
N ILE A 268 20.41 -17.79 1.67
CA ILE A 268 20.28 -18.87 2.67
C ILE A 268 18.83 -19.36 2.74
N HIS A 269 17.86 -18.46 2.75
CA HIS A 269 16.43 -18.82 2.75
C HIS A 269 15.98 -19.54 1.47
N LEU A 270 16.67 -19.30 0.36
CA LEU A 270 16.48 -20.01 -0.90
C LEU A 270 17.21 -21.36 -0.94
N GLY A 271 18.16 -21.62 -0.04
CA GLY A 271 19.00 -22.83 -0.05
C GLY A 271 20.17 -22.75 -1.04
N GLU A 272 20.59 -21.55 -1.43
CA GLU A 272 21.66 -21.29 -2.40
C GLU A 272 23.07 -21.16 -1.77
N VAL A 273 23.25 -21.63 -0.53
CA VAL A 273 24.49 -21.49 0.26
C VAL A 273 24.82 -22.80 0.97
#